data_AF-A0A3D4M619-F1
#
_entry.id   AF-A0A3D4M619-F1
#
_cell.length_a   1.000
_cell.length_b   1.000
_cell.length_c   1.000
_cell.angle_alpha   90.00
_cell.angle_beta   90.00
_cell.angle_gamma   90.00
#
_symmetry.space_group_name_H-M   'P 1'
#
loop_
_entity.id
_entity.type
_entity.pdbx_description
1 polymer ?
#
loop_
_entity_poly.entity_id
_entity_poly.type
_entity_poly.pdbx_seq_one_letter_code
_entity_poly.pdbx_strand_id
1 'polypeptide(L)'
;MLFALFDYQGGIADFMGLTVLQPIFAALLSVITVIVCGLVGLPVRLSRKLNEWWRTHFYVSILIGLSGLIACAISLTPGFVEEITYSMDGSDRTHTVPNQILSITGWFLVAFGTLHVYPSKFLQNKLESFFNIRFS
;
A
#
# COMPACT_ATOMS: atom_id res chain seq x y z
N MET A 1 10.13 13.40 5.06
CA MET A 1 10.85 13.75 3.80
C MET A 1 10.07 13.39 2.55
N LEU A 2 9.54 12.16 2.39
CA LEU A 2 8.79 11.77 1.18
C LEU A 2 7.57 12.68 0.91
N PHE A 3 6.77 12.98 1.93
CA PHE A 3 5.62 13.88 1.82
C PHE A 3 6.01 15.35 1.55
N ALA A 4 7.13 15.83 2.10
CA ALA A 4 7.65 17.17 1.84
C ALA A 4 8.23 17.30 0.42
N LEU A 5 8.76 16.21 -0.14
CA LEU A 5 9.17 16.12 -1.56
C LEU A 5 7.97 16.16 -2.52
N PHE A 6 6.77 15.83 -2.04
CA PHE A 6 5.53 15.92 -2.80
C PHE A 6 4.82 17.29 -2.68
N ASP A 7 5.21 18.13 -1.71
CA ASP A 7 4.57 19.42 -1.37
C ASP A 7 5.43 20.66 -1.75
N TYR A 8 6.47 20.48 -2.57
CA TYR A 8 7.35 21.58 -3.00
C TYR A 8 6.71 22.44 -4.10
N GLN A 9 6.48 23.72 -3.80
CA GLN A 9 5.90 24.72 -4.72
C GLN A 9 6.99 25.60 -5.36
N GLY A 10 7.55 25.18 -6.49
CA GLY A 10 8.47 25.96 -7.33
C GLY A 10 8.19 25.76 -8.84
N GLY A 11 8.85 26.54 -9.73
CA GLY A 11 8.47 26.80 -11.13
C GLY A 11 8.55 25.64 -12.15
N ILE A 12 8.58 25.94 -13.46
CA ILE A 12 8.45 24.96 -14.58
C ILE A 12 9.43 23.76 -14.52
N ALA A 13 10.60 23.93 -13.88
CA ALA A 13 11.54 22.83 -13.62
C ALA A 13 10.98 21.77 -12.65
N ASP A 14 10.14 22.17 -11.68
CA ASP A 14 9.42 21.28 -10.78
C ASP A 14 8.21 20.62 -11.42
N PHE A 15 7.59 21.21 -12.45
CA PHE A 15 6.54 20.50 -13.19
C PHE A 15 7.09 19.25 -13.87
N MET A 16 8.28 19.34 -14.50
CA MET A 16 8.97 18.16 -15.03
C MET A 16 9.47 17.23 -13.92
N GLY A 17 9.98 17.78 -12.80
CA GLY A 17 10.39 17.01 -11.64
C GLY A 17 9.24 16.19 -11.03
N LEU A 18 8.13 16.84 -10.69
CA LEU A 18 6.94 16.23 -10.11
C LEU A 18 6.28 15.23 -11.08
N THR A 19 6.13 15.59 -12.36
CA THR A 19 5.41 14.74 -13.33
C THR A 19 6.20 13.51 -13.77
N VAL A 20 7.53 13.54 -13.74
CA VAL A 20 8.37 12.41 -14.20
C VAL A 20 9.04 11.67 -13.06
N LEU A 21 9.58 12.36 -12.03
CA LEU A 21 10.23 11.67 -10.91
C LEU A 21 9.23 11.05 -9.95
N GLN A 22 8.08 11.69 -9.65
CA GLN A 22 7.12 11.09 -8.71
C GLN A 22 6.60 9.72 -9.20
N PRO A 23 6.19 9.54 -10.47
CA PRO A 23 5.77 8.22 -10.93
C PRO A 23 6.89 7.18 -10.89
N ILE A 24 8.14 7.57 -11.18
CA ILE A 24 9.29 6.66 -11.10
C ILE A 24 9.54 6.23 -9.65
N PHE A 25 9.54 7.18 -8.70
CA PHE A 25 9.67 6.87 -7.28
C PHE A 25 8.51 6.03 -6.75
N ALA A 26 7.28 6.35 -7.15
CA ALA A 26 6.10 5.57 -6.79
C ALA A 26 6.17 4.15 -7.35
N ALA A 27 6.61 3.99 -8.60
CA ALA A 27 6.82 2.68 -9.23
C ALA A 27 7.91 1.88 -8.50
N LEU A 28 9.04 2.49 -8.18
CA LEU A 28 10.14 1.85 -7.45
C LEU A 28 9.70 1.42 -6.04
N LEU A 29 9.02 2.29 -5.30
CA LEU A 29 8.45 1.98 -3.99
C LEU A 29 7.38 0.87 -4.08
N SER A 30 6.56 0.87 -5.13
CA SER A 30 5.57 -0.19 -5.36
C SER A 30 6.24 -1.54 -5.59
N VAL A 31 7.26 -1.60 -6.46
CA VAL A 31 8.04 -2.84 -6.71
C VAL A 31 8.67 -3.36 -5.42
N ILE A 32 9.30 -2.48 -4.64
CA ILE A 32 9.89 -2.86 -3.34
C ILE A 32 8.81 -3.39 -2.40
N THR A 33 7.66 -2.70 -2.31
CA THR A 33 6.54 -3.12 -1.45
C THR A 33 6.06 -4.51 -1.84
N VAL A 34 5.88 -4.78 -3.14
CA VAL A 34 5.47 -6.11 -3.64
C VAL A 34 6.49 -7.18 -3.27
N ILE A 35 7.80 -6.90 -3.42
CA ILE A 35 8.86 -7.84 -3.05
C ILE A 35 8.81 -8.15 -1.54
N VAL A 36 8.72 -7.13 -0.69
CA VAL A 36 8.67 -7.31 0.77
C VAL A 36 7.40 -8.06 1.18
N CYS A 37 6.24 -7.68 0.67
CA CYS A 37 5.00 -8.42 0.91
C CYS A 37 5.08 -9.86 0.43
N GLY A 38 5.73 -10.12 -0.70
CA GLY A 38 5.96 -11.46 -1.24
C GLY A 38 6.87 -12.30 -0.34
N LEU A 39 7.95 -11.72 0.19
CA LEU A 39 8.86 -12.40 1.14
C LEU A 39 8.16 -12.71 2.47
N VAL A 40 7.40 -11.76 3.02
CA VAL A 40 6.62 -11.95 4.25
C VAL A 40 5.46 -12.93 4.04
N GLY A 41 4.92 -12.98 2.83
CA GLY A 41 3.87 -13.92 2.42
C GLY A 41 4.35 -15.32 2.04
N LEU A 42 5.65 -15.48 1.78
CA LEU A 42 6.22 -16.75 1.35
C LEU A 42 6.00 -17.89 2.37
N PRO A 43 6.16 -17.68 3.69
CA PRO A 43 5.84 -18.70 4.70
C PRO A 43 4.38 -19.16 4.64
N VAL A 44 3.45 -18.26 4.32
CA VAL A 44 2.02 -18.56 4.15
C VAL A 44 1.81 -19.54 2.99
N ARG A 45 2.60 -19.41 1.92
CA ARG A 45 2.53 -20.28 0.73
C ARG A 45 3.24 -21.62 0.93
N LEU A 46 4.39 -21.61 1.61
CA LEU A 46 5.25 -22.80 1.75
C LEU A 46 4.67 -23.82 2.74
N SER A 47 4.02 -23.36 3.82
CA SER A 47 3.42 -24.24 4.81
C SER A 47 2.02 -24.69 4.38
N ARG A 48 1.82 -26.01 4.14
CA ARG A 48 0.51 -26.57 3.78
C ARG A 48 -0.59 -26.20 4.77
N LYS A 49 -0.30 -26.27 6.08
CA LYS A 49 -1.26 -25.94 7.14
C LYS A 49 -1.69 -24.46 7.07
N LEU A 50 -0.72 -23.56 6.90
CA LEU A 50 -0.99 -22.12 6.87
C LEU A 50 -1.72 -21.72 5.58
N ASN A 51 -1.36 -22.32 4.44
CA ASN A 51 -2.04 -22.12 3.17
C ASN A 51 -3.50 -22.61 3.21
N GLU A 52 -3.77 -23.81 3.74
CA GLU A 52 -5.13 -24.34 3.90
C GLU A 52 -5.98 -23.46 4.83
N TRP A 53 -5.39 -22.99 5.93
CA TRP A 53 -6.06 -22.06 6.84
C TRP A 53 -6.39 -20.74 6.13
N TRP A 54 -5.43 -20.16 5.42
CA TRP A 54 -5.59 -18.88 4.71
C TRP A 54 -6.62 -18.95 3.58
N ARG A 55 -6.70 -20.09 2.86
CA ARG A 55 -7.72 -20.33 1.83
C ARG A 55 -9.13 -20.47 2.41
N THR A 56 -9.25 -21.03 3.61
CA THR A 56 -10.53 -21.15 4.32
C THR A 56 -10.96 -19.79 4.88
N HIS A 57 -10.00 -19.00 5.37
CA HIS A 57 -10.21 -17.70 6.03
C HIS A 57 -9.86 -16.54 5.10
N PHE A 58 -10.33 -16.58 3.84
CA PHE A 58 -10.00 -15.54 2.85
C PHE A 58 -10.39 -14.11 3.30
N TYR A 59 -11.40 -14.01 4.18
CA TYR A 59 -11.85 -12.75 4.78
C TYR A 59 -10.77 -12.10 5.64
N VAL A 60 -9.82 -12.85 6.20
CA VAL A 60 -8.70 -12.32 7.00
C VAL A 60 -7.84 -11.37 6.15
N SER A 61 -7.55 -11.72 4.89
CA SER A 61 -6.83 -10.83 3.98
C SER A 61 -7.58 -9.51 3.72
N ILE A 62 -8.92 -9.59 3.60
CA ILE A 62 -9.78 -8.42 3.41
C ILE A 62 -9.77 -7.55 4.68
N LEU A 63 -9.90 -8.16 5.85
CA LEU A 63 -9.84 -7.45 7.13
C LEU A 63 -8.48 -6.78 7.35
N ILE A 64 -7.38 -7.46 7.00
CA ILE A 64 -6.03 -6.87 7.03
C ILE A 64 -5.97 -5.65 6.10
N GLY A 65 -6.45 -5.77 4.87
CA GLY A 65 -6.50 -4.65 3.93
C GLY A 65 -7.34 -3.47 4.44
N LEU A 66 -8.53 -3.74 4.99
CA LEU A 66 -9.39 -2.72 5.60
C LEU A 66 -8.73 -2.06 6.81
N SER A 67 -8.06 -2.83 7.67
CA SER A 67 -7.32 -2.29 8.82
C SER A 67 -6.20 -1.36 8.37
N GLY A 68 -5.52 -1.69 7.27
CA GLY A 68 -4.51 -0.83 6.66
C GLY A 68 -5.09 0.49 6.14
N LEU A 69 -6.26 0.43 5.46
CA LEU A 69 -6.96 1.65 5.00
C LEU A 69 -7.37 2.54 6.18
N ILE A 70 -7.86 1.95 7.27
CA ILE A 70 -8.21 2.67 8.49
C ILE A 70 -6.96 3.33 9.08
N ALA A 71 -5.84 2.62 9.17
CA ALA A 71 -4.58 3.19 9.66
C ALA A 71 -4.10 4.37 8.80
N CYS A 72 -4.18 4.26 7.47
CA CYS A 72 -3.91 5.37 6.57
C CYS A 72 -4.85 6.57 6.82
N ALA A 73 -6.15 6.32 7.00
CA ALA A 73 -7.11 7.39 7.27
C ALA A 73 -6.84 8.08 8.62
N ILE A 74 -6.52 7.31 9.67
CA ILE A 74 -6.15 7.85 10.98
C ILE A 74 -4.88 8.69 10.90
N SER A 75 -3.91 8.32 10.05
CA SER A 75 -2.67 9.09 9.88
C SER A 75 -2.88 10.53 9.38
N LEU A 76 -4.05 10.82 8.80
CA LEU A 76 -4.44 12.15 8.32
C LEU A 76 -5.22 12.95 9.35
N THR A 77 -5.60 12.35 10.49
CA THR A 77 -6.39 13.04 11.50
C THR A 77 -5.53 13.98 12.35
N PRO A 78 -6.07 15.12 12.81
CA PRO A 78 -5.28 16.18 13.45
C PRO A 78 -4.46 15.74 14.68
N GLY A 79 -4.83 14.65 15.36
CA GLY A 79 -4.09 14.09 16.49
C GLY A 79 -2.89 13.20 16.12
N PHE A 80 -2.72 12.89 14.83
CA PHE A 80 -1.67 12.02 14.30
C PHE A 80 -0.92 12.69 13.15
N VAL A 81 -0.88 14.01 13.13
CA VAL A 81 -0.12 14.79 12.15
C VAL A 81 1.14 15.30 12.84
N GLU A 82 2.27 15.20 12.16
CA GLU A 82 3.58 15.64 12.64
C GLU A 82 3.92 16.99 12.00
N GLU A 83 4.30 17.96 12.82
CA GLU A 83 4.84 19.23 12.34
C GLU A 83 6.33 19.07 12.06
N ILE A 84 6.74 19.33 10.82
CA ILE A 84 8.14 19.36 10.44
C ILE A 84 8.48 20.78 9.99
N THR A 85 9.49 21.35 10.63
CA THR A 85 10.04 22.64 10.26
C THR A 85 11.16 22.43 9.25
N TYR A 86 11.02 23.02 8.07
CA TYR A 86 12.06 23.02 7.04
C TYR A 86 12.51 24.46 6.81
N SER A 87 13.84 24.67 6.82
CA SER A 87 14.42 25.95 6.44
C SER A 87 14.60 25.94 4.91
N MET A 88 13.77 26.71 4.20
CA MET A 88 13.89 26.92 2.76
C MET A 88 14.06 28.42 2.49
N ASP A 89 15.07 28.77 1.69
CA ASP A 89 15.42 30.16 1.36
C ASP A 89 15.59 31.08 2.59
N GLY A 90 16.18 30.56 3.67
CA GLY A 90 16.42 31.33 4.89
C GLY A 90 15.17 31.68 5.69
N SER A 91 14.01 31.10 5.35
CA SER A 91 12.78 31.19 6.12
C SER A 91 12.35 29.82 6.63
N ASP A 92 12.04 29.73 7.91
CA ASP A 92 11.52 28.50 8.50
C ASP A 92 10.04 28.36 8.15
N ARG A 93 9.71 27.32 7.37
CA ARG A 93 8.33 26.97 7.05
C ARG A 93 7.94 25.71 7.80
N THR A 94 6.82 25.80 8.51
CA THR A 94 6.24 24.67 9.24
C THR A 94 5.24 23.97 8.33
N HIS A 95 5.48 22.70 8.02
CA HIS A 95 4.55 21.86 7.27
C HIS A 95 4.02 20.75 8.16
N THR A 96 2.71 20.53 8.08
CA THR A 96 2.03 19.43 8.74
C THR A 96 2.03 18.22 7.81
N VAL A 97 2.70 17.13 8.18
CA VAL A 97 2.70 15.88 7.42
C VAL A 97 1.98 14.77 8.19
N PRO A 98 1.35 13.80 7.51
CA PRO A 98 0.72 12.66 8.17
C PRO A 98 1.76 11.87 8.97
N ASN A 99 1.38 11.25 10.10
CA ASN A 99 2.28 10.39 10.86
C ASN A 99 2.87 9.32 9.95
N GLN A 100 4.19 9.38 9.74
CA GLN A 100 4.86 8.59 8.72
C GLN A 100 4.81 7.11 9.06
N ILE A 101 4.97 6.76 10.33
CA ILE A 101 4.94 5.37 10.79
C ILE A 101 3.57 4.75 10.53
N LEU A 102 2.50 5.46 10.89
CA LEU A 102 1.13 4.98 10.73
C LEU A 102 0.74 4.87 9.24
N SER A 103 1.16 5.84 8.43
CA SER A 103 0.93 5.83 6.98
C SER A 103 1.68 4.69 6.27
N ILE A 104 2.95 4.48 6.59
CA ILE A 104 3.77 3.38 6.03
C ILE A 104 3.21 2.02 6.45
N THR A 105 2.86 1.87 7.73
CA THR A 105 2.30 0.61 8.26
C THR A 105 0.95 0.32 7.62
N GLY A 106 0.08 1.33 7.50
CA GLY A 106 -1.21 1.22 6.85
C GLY A 106 -1.06 0.80 5.38
N TRP A 107 -0.17 1.45 4.64
CA TRP A 107 0.12 1.10 3.24
C TRP A 107 0.59 -0.34 3.08
N PHE A 108 1.49 -0.79 3.96
CA PHE A 108 1.97 -2.17 3.95
C PHE A 108 0.86 -3.18 4.22
N LEU A 109 -0.03 -2.90 5.18
CA LEU A 109 -1.18 -3.76 5.47
C LEU A 109 -2.16 -3.83 4.29
N VAL A 110 -2.42 -2.71 3.61
CA VAL A 110 -3.23 -2.68 2.38
C VAL A 110 -2.59 -3.53 1.30
N ALA A 111 -1.30 -3.33 1.03
CA ALA A 111 -0.57 -4.08 0.00
C ALA A 111 -0.52 -5.58 0.32
N PHE A 112 -0.23 -5.94 1.57
CA PHE A 112 -0.19 -7.33 2.02
C PHE A 112 -1.57 -7.98 1.93
N GLY A 113 -2.61 -7.33 2.45
CA GLY A 113 -3.98 -7.81 2.39
C GLY A 113 -4.44 -8.04 0.96
N THR A 114 -4.17 -7.08 0.06
CA THR A 114 -4.52 -7.15 -1.37
C THR A 114 -3.78 -8.29 -2.08
N LEU A 115 -2.47 -8.41 -1.88
CA LEU A 115 -1.64 -9.43 -2.53
C LEU A 115 -1.99 -10.86 -2.07
N HIS A 116 -2.52 -11.00 -0.86
CA HIS A 116 -2.88 -12.27 -0.24
C HIS A 116 -4.39 -12.53 -0.23
N VAL A 117 -5.19 -11.79 -1.01
CA VAL A 117 -6.58 -12.19 -1.27
C VAL A 117 -6.56 -13.45 -2.12
N TYR A 118 -6.67 -14.61 -1.47
CA TYR A 118 -6.86 -15.86 -2.18
C TYR A 118 -8.32 -15.95 -2.62
N PRO A 119 -8.62 -16.07 -3.92
CA PRO A 119 -9.97 -16.36 -4.35
C PRO A 119 -10.39 -17.70 -3.75
N SER A 120 -11.55 -17.72 -3.08
CA SER A 120 -12.06 -18.92 -2.44
C SER A 120 -12.13 -20.06 -3.46
N LYS A 121 -11.94 -21.32 -3.01
CA LYS A 121 -12.10 -22.50 -3.88
C LYS A 121 -13.43 -22.48 -4.63
N PHE A 122 -14.47 -21.92 -4.01
CA PHE A 122 -15.78 -21.70 -4.62
C PHE A 122 -15.73 -20.75 -5.82
N LEU A 123 -15.06 -19.60 -5.70
CA LEU A 123 -14.87 -18.66 -6.81
C LEU A 123 -14.04 -19.26 -7.93
N GLN A 124 -12.98 -20.00 -7.60
CA GLN A 124 -12.14 -20.69 -8.59
C GLN A 124 -12.97 -21.71 -9.40
N ASN A 125 -13.73 -22.57 -8.72
CA ASN A 125 -14.58 -23.57 -9.36
C ASN A 125 -15.69 -22.92 -10.20
N LYS A 126 -16.27 -21.81 -9.74
CA LYS A 126 -17.31 -21.09 -10.49
C LYS A 126 -16.74 -20.42 -11.75
N LEU A 127 -15.53 -19.84 -11.66
CA LEU A 127 -14.81 -19.30 -12.80
C LEU A 127 -14.51 -20.39 -13.84
N GLU A 128 -13.96 -21.52 -13.40
CA GLU A 128 -13.69 -22.67 -14.28
C GLU A 128 -14.96 -23.20 -14.94
N SER A 129 -16.08 -23.32 -14.19
CA SER A 129 -17.36 -23.72 -14.78
C SER A 129 -17.86 -22.71 -15.82
N PHE A 130 -17.68 -21.42 -15.58
CA PHE A 130 -18.14 -20.37 -16.49
C PHE A 130 -17.31 -20.34 -17.78
N PHE A 131 -16.00 -20.56 -17.68
CA PHE A 131 -15.13 -20.67 -18.86
C PHE A 131 -15.39 -21.96 -19.65
N ASN A 132 -15.61 -23.11 -18.99
CA ASN A 132 -15.93 -24.36 -19.67
C ASN A 132 -17.28 -24.33 -20.41
N ILE A 133 -18.28 -23.62 -19.88
CA ILE A 133 -19.59 -23.45 -20.54
C ILE A 133 -19.47 -22.58 -21.81
N ARG A 134 -18.48 -21.70 -21.90
CA ARG A 134 -18.35 -20.74 -23.01
C ARG A 134 -17.54 -21.26 -24.20
N PHE A 135 -16.88 -22.42 -24.06
CA PHE A 135 -16.05 -23.06 -25.09
C PHE A 135 -16.58 -24.44 -25.54
N SER A 136 -17.77 -24.85 -25.08
CA SER A 136 -18.52 -26.02 -25.57
C SER A 136 -19.77 -25.57 -26.32
#